data_AF-A0A7W6H307-F1
#
_entry.id   AF-A0A7W6H307-F1
#
_cell.length_a   1.000
_cell.length_b   1.000
_cell.length_c   1.000
_cell.angle_alpha   90.00
_cell.angle_beta   90.00
_cell.angle_gamma   90.00
#
_symmetry.space_group_name_H-M   'P 1'
#
loop_
_entity.id
_entity.type
_entity.pdbx_description
1 polymer ?
#
loop_
_entity_poly.entity_id
_entity_poly.type
_entity_poly.pdbx_seq_one_letter_code
_entity_poly.pdbx_strand_id
1 'polypeptide(L)'
;MIHEPHQDRAATTGATSNIDLGPVRRNDVGELARRGSTTRERGEPTGIDDGTVDPGRLSKRQRRRRRKPKDVAAAASLPQGLSKMSAELGAKVAEAERALRTRDEPPAGRTKPRRRRGAKAGSRGSVASPAVKAAPSADSAVPSAWEKPVPATPVPSGAGMASVSAKIPVYAALDLGTNNCRLLVAVPTRPGQFRVIDAFSRIVRLGEGLGRTGSLAGTAMDRAVAALEICSQKLSAREICGARLIATEACRAAANGEEFIERVHRETGLKLEIVSRETEARLAVSGCGSLVDRSAKGAVLFDIGGGSSEIALLDLRHGASRRLSNHIVAWTSLPVGVVSLAERHGGRNVTPELFERMIREVEAMIDDFPGRHRLRDLVGREGFHLLGTSGTVTTLAGVHLELERYDRRQVDGLWLSDEETDRLVARIAGWSFEERVANPCIGSDRADLVLAGCAILEAIRRVWPAKTLRVADRGLREGLLTEMMVADGVWRRAATAQARQTA
;
A
#
# COMPACT_ATOMS: atom_id res chain seq x y z
N MET A 1 17.89 -47.26 -59.43
CA MET A 1 19.35 -47.08 -59.57
C MET A 1 19.78 -46.24 -58.38
N ILE A 2 20.55 -46.76 -57.40
CA ILE A 2 22.00 -47.05 -57.46
C ILE A 2 22.77 -45.70 -57.45
N HIS A 3 23.67 -45.34 -56.52
CA HIS A 3 24.39 -46.08 -55.45
C HIS A 3 24.80 -45.13 -54.27
N GLU A 4 24.92 -45.63 -53.03
CA GLU A 4 25.93 -45.13 -52.06
C GLU A 4 27.33 -45.69 -52.40
N PRO A 5 28.42 -45.07 -51.93
CA PRO A 5 29.22 -45.62 -50.80
C PRO A 5 29.81 -44.54 -49.85
N HIS A 6 30.51 -44.79 -48.73
CA HIS A 6 30.87 -46.03 -48.02
C HIS A 6 31.03 -45.78 -46.49
N GLN A 7 30.74 -46.84 -45.74
CA GLN A 7 30.97 -47.10 -44.31
C GLN A 7 32.40 -46.81 -43.79
N ASP A 8 32.55 -46.70 -42.46
CA ASP A 8 33.29 -47.75 -41.73
C ASP A 8 32.79 -47.99 -40.29
N ARG A 9 33.09 -49.17 -39.73
CA ARG A 9 32.62 -49.67 -38.42
C ARG A 9 33.79 -50.06 -37.51
N ALA A 10 33.62 -49.90 -36.20
CA ALA A 10 34.07 -50.92 -35.23
C ALA A 10 33.33 -50.77 -33.90
N ALA A 11 32.99 -51.90 -33.26
CA ALA A 11 32.37 -51.97 -31.95
C ALA A 11 33.02 -53.10 -31.14
N THR A 12 33.08 -52.95 -29.81
CA THR A 12 33.34 -54.09 -28.92
C THR A 12 32.58 -53.96 -27.59
N THR A 13 32.01 -55.10 -27.19
CA THR A 13 31.42 -55.44 -25.89
C THR A 13 32.31 -55.07 -24.69
N GLY A 14 31.85 -54.89 -23.44
CA GLY A 14 30.57 -55.25 -22.82
C GLY A 14 30.81 -56.16 -21.60
N ALA A 15 30.41 -55.75 -20.38
CA ALA A 15 30.47 -56.58 -19.17
C ALA A 15 29.49 -56.08 -18.08
N THR A 16 28.90 -57.02 -17.35
CA THR A 16 27.91 -56.83 -16.28
C THR A 16 28.52 -56.97 -14.88
N SER A 17 28.04 -56.19 -13.89
CA SER A 17 27.97 -56.66 -12.50
C SER A 17 26.94 -55.89 -11.66
N ASN A 18 25.93 -56.60 -11.14
CA ASN A 18 25.16 -56.17 -9.98
C ASN A 18 26.02 -56.33 -8.73
N ILE A 19 26.00 -55.35 -7.81
CA ILE A 19 26.13 -55.62 -6.37
C ILE A 19 25.08 -54.77 -5.64
N ASP A 20 24.18 -55.46 -4.94
CA ASP A 20 23.26 -54.90 -3.95
C ASP A 20 23.89 -55.10 -2.56
N LEU A 21 24.00 -54.01 -1.78
CA LEU A 21 24.33 -54.05 -0.35
C LEU A 21 23.68 -52.88 0.40
N GLY A 22 22.46 -53.12 0.90
CA GLY A 22 22.14 -53.05 2.34
C GLY A 22 22.25 -51.71 3.13
N PRO A 23 21.38 -51.47 4.13
CA PRO A 23 21.26 -50.16 4.78
C PRO A 23 22.24 -49.95 5.95
N VAL A 24 22.80 -48.74 6.06
CA VAL A 24 23.53 -48.29 7.26
C VAL A 24 22.53 -47.87 8.34
N ARG A 25 22.67 -48.44 9.55
CA ARG A 25 21.81 -48.19 10.70
C ARG A 25 22.21 -46.94 11.49
N ARG A 26 21.24 -46.42 12.26
CA ARG A 26 21.43 -45.49 13.38
C ARG A 26 22.43 -46.03 14.42
N ASN A 27 23.04 -45.12 15.17
CA ASN A 27 23.31 -45.31 16.60
C ASN A 27 23.16 -43.97 17.34
N ASP A 28 22.77 -44.05 18.61
CA ASP A 28 22.39 -42.93 19.50
C ASP A 28 23.51 -42.54 20.49
N VAL A 29 23.18 -41.54 21.33
CA VAL A 29 23.74 -41.23 22.68
C VAL A 29 25.02 -40.38 22.75
N GLY A 30 24.97 -39.31 23.58
CA GLY A 30 26.15 -38.48 23.89
C GLY A 30 25.86 -37.18 24.68
N GLU A 31 25.10 -37.24 25.79
CA GLU A 31 24.89 -36.10 26.69
C GLU A 31 26.07 -35.93 27.68
N LEU A 32 26.63 -34.72 27.83
CA LEU A 32 27.38 -34.33 29.04
C LEU A 32 27.49 -32.81 29.19
N ALA A 33 27.69 -32.34 30.43
CA ALA A 33 27.39 -30.97 30.84
C ALA A 33 28.39 -30.37 31.85
N ARG A 34 28.22 -29.06 32.10
CA ARG A 34 28.63 -28.23 33.27
C ARG A 34 30.02 -27.57 33.30
N ARG A 35 29.97 -26.23 33.57
CA ARG A 35 30.78 -25.40 34.51
C ARG A 35 32.33 -25.39 34.37
N GLY A 36 33.07 -24.30 34.58
CA GLY A 36 32.74 -22.90 34.93
C GLY A 36 33.97 -22.12 35.47
N SER A 37 33.79 -20.82 35.71
CA SER A 37 34.55 -19.90 36.63
C SER A 37 36.05 -19.56 36.42
N THR A 38 36.34 -18.24 36.34
CA THR A 38 37.42 -17.45 37.05
C THR A 38 38.92 -17.76 36.76
N THR A 39 39.93 -16.86 36.86
CA THR A 39 40.05 -15.45 37.32
C THR A 39 41.33 -14.74 36.78
N ARG A 40 41.32 -13.40 36.83
CA ARG A 40 42.37 -12.35 36.96
C ARG A 40 43.90 -12.64 37.03
N GLU A 41 44.61 -11.53 36.72
CA GLU A 41 45.98 -11.07 37.08
C GLU A 41 47.07 -11.24 36.01
N ARG A 42 48.16 -10.45 35.94
CA ARG A 42 48.52 -9.02 36.12
C ARG A 42 50.06 -9.00 35.94
N GLY A 43 50.68 -8.03 35.25
CA GLY A 43 52.15 -7.98 35.15
C GLY A 43 52.75 -6.98 34.15
N GLU A 44 53.05 -5.77 34.63
CA GLU A 44 54.06 -4.83 34.09
C GLU A 44 55.47 -5.19 34.72
N PRO A 45 56.60 -4.42 34.63
CA PRO A 45 56.81 -3.06 34.11
C PRO A 45 58.17 -2.71 33.42
N THR A 46 58.24 -1.50 32.84
CA THR A 46 59.34 -0.49 32.88
C THR A 46 58.77 0.84 32.34
N GLY A 47 59.08 2.06 32.80
CA GLY A 47 59.98 2.54 33.85
C GLY A 47 60.89 3.68 33.36
N ILE A 48 60.63 4.92 33.82
CA ILE A 48 61.51 6.09 34.14
C ILE A 48 60.72 7.39 33.78
N ASP A 49 60.19 8.17 34.75
CA ASP A 49 60.81 9.28 35.54
C ASP A 49 61.20 10.52 34.70
N ASP A 50 61.01 11.80 35.07
CA ASP A 50 60.59 12.53 36.29
C ASP A 50 59.32 13.41 36.00
N GLY A 51 58.70 14.24 36.87
CA GLY A 51 58.88 14.51 38.30
C GLY A 51 58.21 15.83 38.81
N THR A 52 57.31 15.72 39.81
CA THR A 52 57.11 16.56 41.05
C THR A 52 57.28 18.12 41.07
N VAL A 53 56.59 18.97 41.87
CA VAL A 53 55.52 18.90 42.92
C VAL A 53 54.95 20.33 43.22
N ASP A 54 53.80 20.45 43.92
CA ASP A 54 53.10 21.68 44.44
C ASP A 54 53.89 22.37 45.63
N PRO A 55 53.50 23.48 46.35
CA PRO A 55 52.20 24.16 46.43
C PRO A 55 52.10 25.71 46.67
N GLY A 56 50.87 26.23 46.51
CA GLY A 56 50.19 27.01 47.56
C GLY A 56 50.42 28.54 47.78
N ARG A 57 49.37 29.32 47.49
CA ARG A 57 48.95 30.65 48.09
C ARG A 57 49.83 31.91 47.94
N LEU A 58 49.19 32.99 47.44
CA LEU A 58 49.15 34.42 47.90
C LEU A 58 48.35 35.25 46.83
N SER A 59 47.84 36.48 47.03
CA SER A 59 46.80 36.90 47.99
C SER A 59 45.97 38.13 47.51
N LYS A 60 44.67 38.19 47.89
CA LYS A 60 43.80 39.37 48.15
C LYS A 60 43.43 40.42 47.05
N ARG A 61 42.19 40.96 47.23
CA ARG A 61 41.48 42.09 46.58
C ARG A 61 40.93 41.80 45.15
N GLN A 62 39.69 42.16 44.79
CA GLN A 62 38.68 43.06 45.40
C GLN A 62 37.23 42.59 45.12
N ARG A 63 36.29 42.87 46.04
CA ARG A 63 34.83 42.63 45.87
C ARG A 63 34.16 43.79 45.10
N ARG A 64 33.18 43.52 44.21
CA ARG A 64 31.84 44.18 44.23
C ARG A 64 30.76 43.60 43.27
N ARG A 65 29.72 43.02 43.89
CA ARG A 65 28.26 43.09 43.59
C ARG A 65 27.70 42.90 42.15
N ARG A 66 26.96 41.78 42.01
CA ARG A 66 25.65 41.59 41.30
C ARG A 66 25.03 42.79 40.56
N ARG A 67 24.63 42.56 39.31
CA ARG A 67 23.36 43.05 38.71
C ARG A 67 22.69 41.95 37.87
N LYS A 68 21.35 41.87 37.91
CA LYS A 68 20.53 41.12 36.96
C LYS A 68 20.41 41.93 35.65
N PRO A 69 20.22 41.31 34.47
CA PRO A 69 19.49 41.93 33.37
C PRO A 69 18.00 42.01 33.72
N LYS A 70 17.36 43.12 33.35
CA LYS A 70 15.91 43.28 33.30
C LYS A 70 15.48 43.28 31.83
N ASP A 71 14.19 43.05 31.63
CA ASP A 71 13.49 43.07 30.35
C ASP A 71 13.71 44.38 29.58
N VAL A 72 13.83 44.27 28.26
CA VAL A 72 13.49 45.34 27.31
C VAL A 72 12.63 44.73 26.22
N ALA A 73 11.36 45.13 26.17
CA ALA A 73 10.48 44.83 25.06
C ALA A 73 10.82 45.73 23.87
N ALA A 74 10.87 45.16 22.67
CA ALA A 74 10.87 45.90 21.41
C ALA A 74 9.81 45.29 20.49
N ALA A 75 8.65 45.95 20.41
CA ALA A 75 7.60 45.58 19.48
C ALA A 75 7.97 46.06 18.06
N ALA A 76 8.16 45.15 17.13
CA ALA A 76 8.18 45.46 15.69
C ALA A 76 6.78 45.22 15.12
N SER A 77 6.19 46.26 14.52
CA SER A 77 4.84 46.24 13.98
C SER A 77 4.73 45.46 12.68
N LEU A 78 3.67 44.66 12.55
CA LEU A 78 3.29 44.01 11.29
C LEU A 78 2.89 45.06 10.23
N PRO A 79 3.31 44.93 8.96
CA PRO A 79 2.86 45.82 7.88
C PRO A 79 1.34 45.73 7.67
N GLN A 80 0.66 46.88 7.64
CA GLN A 80 -0.80 46.99 7.54
C GLN A 80 -1.42 46.45 6.22
N GLY A 81 -0.60 46.02 5.26
CA GLY A 81 -1.07 45.37 4.02
C GLY A 81 -1.48 43.90 4.19
N LEU A 82 -0.83 43.15 5.08
CA LEU A 82 -1.04 41.69 5.20
C LEU A 82 -2.33 41.33 5.96
N SER A 83 -2.77 42.16 6.91
CA SER A 83 -4.05 41.94 7.60
C SER A 83 -5.26 42.17 6.71
N LYS A 84 -5.20 43.14 5.77
CA LYS A 84 -6.26 43.36 4.77
C LYS A 84 -6.38 42.19 3.79
N MET A 85 -5.27 41.70 3.23
CA MET A 85 -5.31 40.52 2.35
C MET A 85 -5.86 39.27 3.06
N SER A 86 -5.50 39.05 4.34
CA SER A 86 -6.03 37.94 5.13
C SER A 86 -7.54 38.07 5.38
N ALA A 87 -8.01 39.28 5.72
CA ALA A 87 -9.44 39.56 5.91
C ALA A 87 -10.26 39.44 4.61
N GLU A 88 -9.75 39.93 3.48
CA GLU A 88 -10.40 39.79 2.17
C GLU A 88 -10.44 38.34 1.68
N LEU A 89 -9.39 37.56 1.93
CA LEU A 89 -9.36 36.14 1.60
C LEU A 89 -10.35 35.36 2.48
N GLY A 90 -10.39 35.64 3.79
CA GLY A 90 -11.38 35.07 4.71
C GLY A 90 -12.83 35.41 4.33
N ALA A 91 -13.09 36.65 3.91
CA ALA A 91 -14.40 37.08 3.42
C ALA A 91 -14.81 36.33 2.13
N LYS A 92 -13.90 36.18 1.16
CA LYS A 92 -14.15 35.44 -0.10
C LYS A 92 -14.37 33.95 0.13
N VAL A 93 -13.66 33.34 1.09
CA VAL A 93 -13.89 31.94 1.49
C VAL A 93 -15.27 31.80 2.15
N ALA A 94 -15.64 32.68 3.08
CA ALA A 94 -16.96 32.66 3.72
C ALA A 94 -18.12 32.93 2.73
N GLU A 95 -17.90 33.74 1.69
CA GLU A 95 -18.86 33.99 0.62
C GLU A 95 -19.02 32.76 -0.30
N ALA A 96 -17.91 32.10 -0.68
CA ALA A 96 -17.94 30.84 -1.42
C ALA A 96 -18.62 29.71 -0.62
N GLU A 97 -18.35 29.59 0.68
CA GLU A 97 -19.03 28.64 1.56
C GLU A 97 -20.53 28.93 1.72
N ARG A 98 -20.95 30.19 1.70
CA ARG A 98 -22.38 30.55 1.66
C ARG A 98 -23.02 30.18 0.33
N ALA A 99 -22.36 30.46 -0.80
CA ALA A 99 -22.85 30.13 -2.14
C ALA A 99 -22.97 28.60 -2.37
N LEU A 100 -22.17 27.79 -1.67
CA LEU A 100 -22.28 26.33 -1.66
C LEU A 100 -23.43 25.82 -0.78
N ARG A 101 -23.85 26.56 0.25
CA ARG A 101 -24.94 26.16 1.17
C ARG A 101 -26.34 26.57 0.69
N THR A 102 -26.47 27.51 -0.25
CA THR A 102 -27.76 28.00 -0.76
C THR A 102 -28.26 27.27 -2.02
N ARG A 103 -27.70 26.10 -2.35
CA ARG A 103 -28.10 25.31 -3.52
C ARG A 103 -29.14 24.20 -3.26
N ASP A 104 -29.51 23.96 -2.00
CA ASP A 104 -30.47 22.92 -1.60
C ASP A 104 -31.77 23.50 -0.96
N GLU A 105 -32.38 24.52 -1.57
CA GLU A 105 -33.77 24.91 -1.26
C GLU A 105 -34.63 25.04 -2.54
N PRO A 106 -35.88 24.52 -2.54
CA PRO A 106 -36.77 24.61 -3.69
C PRO A 106 -37.44 25.99 -3.80
N PRO A 107 -37.48 26.62 -4.99
CA PRO A 107 -38.05 27.97 -5.13
C PRO A 107 -39.58 27.96 -5.01
N ALA A 108 -40.10 28.66 -3.99
CA ALA A 108 -41.52 28.96 -3.87
C ALA A 108 -41.99 29.87 -5.02
N GLY A 109 -43.10 29.51 -5.66
CA GLY A 109 -43.51 30.10 -6.94
C GLY A 109 -44.13 31.50 -6.86
N ARG A 110 -44.14 32.21 -8.00
CA ARG A 110 -44.99 33.40 -8.23
C ARG A 110 -45.46 33.54 -9.69
N THR A 111 -46.79 33.53 -9.84
CA THR A 111 -47.62 34.29 -10.81
C THR A 111 -47.24 34.35 -12.30
N LYS A 112 -48.10 33.73 -13.13
CA LYS A 112 -48.17 33.90 -14.59
C LYS A 112 -48.71 35.28 -15.02
N PRO A 113 -48.22 35.87 -16.13
CA PRO A 113 -49.01 36.74 -17.00
C PRO A 113 -49.53 36.01 -18.25
N ARG A 114 -50.40 36.69 -19.03
CA ARG A 114 -51.40 36.08 -19.93
C ARG A 114 -50.93 35.88 -21.38
N ARG A 115 -51.57 34.91 -22.06
CA ARG A 115 -51.56 34.67 -23.52
C ARG A 115 -51.70 35.95 -24.37
N ARG A 116 -51.04 35.97 -25.53
CA ARG A 116 -51.57 36.58 -26.77
C ARG A 116 -51.28 35.68 -27.99
N ARG A 117 -52.09 35.82 -29.05
CA ARG A 117 -52.19 34.92 -30.22
C ARG A 117 -51.55 35.52 -31.48
N GLY A 118 -51.08 34.63 -32.36
CA GLY A 118 -51.00 34.82 -33.82
C GLY A 118 -49.61 35.19 -34.39
N ALA A 119 -49.33 35.06 -35.68
CA ALA A 119 -49.92 34.22 -36.75
C ALA A 119 -49.09 34.37 -38.05
N LYS A 120 -48.86 33.27 -38.82
CA LYS A 120 -48.36 33.27 -40.24
C LYS A 120 -46.91 33.82 -40.47
N ALA A 121 -46.17 33.49 -41.53
CA ALA A 121 -46.25 32.45 -42.58
C ALA A 121 -44.91 32.28 -43.35
N GLY A 122 -44.74 31.16 -44.07
CA GLY A 122 -43.80 30.96 -45.20
C GLY A 122 -42.34 30.59 -44.86
N SER A 123 -41.57 29.88 -45.70
CA SER A 123 -41.91 29.03 -46.87
C SER A 123 -40.69 28.21 -47.36
N ARG A 124 -40.89 26.93 -47.73
CA ARG A 124 -40.07 26.06 -48.66
C ARG A 124 -38.56 25.87 -48.37
N GLY A 125 -37.97 24.66 -48.44
CA GLY A 125 -38.52 23.31 -48.64
C GLY A 125 -37.45 22.22 -48.88
N SER A 126 -37.86 20.94 -48.85
CA SER A 126 -37.09 19.70 -49.16
C SER A 126 -35.95 19.31 -48.17
N VAL A 127 -35.62 18.06 -47.83
CA VAL A 127 -35.99 16.70 -48.33
C VAL A 127 -36.25 15.75 -47.11
N ALA A 128 -36.91 14.60 -47.32
CA ALA A 128 -37.18 13.53 -46.32
C ALA A 128 -35.93 12.61 -46.09
N SER A 129 -35.80 11.64 -45.16
CA SER A 129 -36.56 11.06 -44.02
C SER A 129 -35.66 9.98 -43.33
N PRO A 130 -36.06 9.24 -42.26
CA PRO A 130 -37.02 9.48 -41.16
C PRO A 130 -36.45 9.21 -39.73
N ALA A 131 -37.17 9.69 -38.71
CA ALA A 131 -37.31 9.17 -37.33
C ALA A 131 -36.18 8.39 -36.60
N VAL A 132 -35.56 9.04 -35.60
CA VAL A 132 -35.38 8.48 -34.23
C VAL A 132 -35.69 9.58 -33.21
N LYS A 133 -36.48 9.28 -32.16
CA LYS A 133 -36.76 10.23 -31.07
C LYS A 133 -35.64 10.21 -30.04
N ALA A 134 -34.97 11.33 -29.83
CA ALA A 134 -34.13 11.54 -28.65
C ALA A 134 -35.00 11.76 -27.40
N ALA A 135 -34.66 11.08 -26.30
CA ALA A 135 -35.23 11.33 -24.97
C ALA A 135 -34.21 12.11 -24.12
N PRO A 136 -34.63 13.14 -23.36
CA PRO A 136 -33.72 13.91 -22.53
C PRO A 136 -33.46 13.24 -21.17
N SER A 137 -32.22 13.39 -20.69
CA SER A 137 -31.73 13.39 -19.30
C SER A 137 -32.73 13.00 -18.20
N ALA A 138 -32.50 11.84 -17.56
CA ALA A 138 -33.11 11.48 -16.29
C ALA A 138 -32.14 11.84 -15.14
N ASP A 139 -32.52 12.84 -14.36
CA ASP A 139 -31.85 13.20 -13.12
C ASP A 139 -32.49 12.46 -11.93
N SER A 140 -31.68 12.20 -10.90
CA SER A 140 -32.03 11.88 -9.51
C SER A 140 -33.49 11.44 -9.16
N ALA A 141 -33.69 10.15 -8.89
CA ALA A 141 -34.89 9.62 -8.21
C ALA A 141 -34.53 8.61 -7.11
N VAL A 142 -34.76 8.98 -5.85
CA VAL A 142 -34.66 8.10 -4.67
C VAL A 142 -36.06 7.60 -4.30
N PRO A 143 -36.32 6.28 -4.22
CA PRO A 143 -37.60 5.77 -3.75
C PRO A 143 -37.71 5.86 -2.23
N SER A 144 -38.40 6.90 -1.74
CA SER A 144 -38.89 7.00 -0.37
C SER A 144 -40.30 6.41 -0.29
N ALA A 145 -40.46 5.25 0.36
CA ALA A 145 -41.75 4.71 0.76
C ALA A 145 -41.65 4.11 2.17
N TRP A 146 -42.19 4.84 3.15
CA TRP A 146 -42.29 4.43 4.55
C TRP A 146 -43.77 4.20 4.89
N GLU A 147 -44.25 2.98 4.67
CA GLU A 147 -45.58 2.59 5.11
C GLU A 147 -45.61 2.41 6.63
N LYS A 148 -46.65 2.95 7.28
CA LYS A 148 -46.83 2.86 8.73
C LYS A 148 -47.41 1.48 9.12
N PRO A 149 -46.80 0.72 10.03
CA PRO A 149 -47.44 -0.46 10.62
C PRO A 149 -48.60 -0.08 11.56
N VAL A 150 -49.67 -0.86 11.49
CA VAL A 150 -50.85 -0.80 12.36
C VAL A 150 -50.50 -1.39 13.75
N PRO A 151 -51.02 -0.87 14.88
CA PRO A 151 -50.64 -1.37 16.20
C PRO A 151 -51.19 -2.79 16.46
N ALA A 152 -50.29 -3.73 16.75
CA ALA A 152 -50.64 -5.08 17.19
C ALA A 152 -50.86 -5.13 18.72
N THR A 153 -51.84 -5.93 19.15
CA THR A 153 -52.19 -6.16 20.56
C THR A 153 -51.14 -7.01 21.29
N PRO A 154 -50.92 -6.79 22.60
CA PRO A 154 -49.93 -7.51 23.38
C PRO A 154 -50.39 -8.93 23.76
N VAL A 155 -49.47 -9.89 23.70
CA VAL A 155 -49.61 -11.28 24.17
C VAL A 155 -48.47 -11.51 25.19
N PRO A 156 -48.70 -12.18 26.34
CA PRO A 156 -47.87 -11.97 27.54
C PRO A 156 -46.48 -12.62 27.53
N SER A 157 -45.62 -12.12 28.41
CA SER A 157 -44.20 -12.46 28.53
C SER A 157 -43.94 -13.91 28.93
N GLY A 158 -43.12 -14.61 28.14
CA GLY A 158 -42.32 -15.75 28.60
C GLY A 158 -40.94 -15.27 29.05
N ALA A 159 -40.55 -15.55 30.29
CA ALA A 159 -39.19 -15.31 30.76
C ALA A 159 -38.26 -16.44 30.27
N GLY A 160 -37.13 -16.09 29.66
CA GLY A 160 -36.14 -17.09 29.25
C GLY A 160 -35.01 -16.53 28.39
N MET A 161 -33.79 -16.57 28.94
CA MET A 161 -32.51 -16.34 28.26
C MET A 161 -32.37 -15.01 27.48
N ALA A 162 -31.73 -14.04 28.12
CA ALA A 162 -31.07 -12.95 27.40
C ALA A 162 -30.01 -13.55 26.46
N SER A 163 -30.31 -13.59 25.15
CA SER A 163 -29.31 -13.89 24.15
C SER A 163 -28.30 -12.75 24.13
N VAL A 164 -27.12 -13.00 24.71
CA VAL A 164 -25.99 -12.09 24.59
C VAL A 164 -25.59 -12.09 23.11
N SER A 165 -26.15 -11.15 22.34
CA SER A 165 -25.78 -10.91 20.95
C SER A 165 -24.30 -10.55 20.94
N ALA A 166 -23.47 -11.55 20.65
CA ALA A 166 -22.03 -11.41 20.67
C ALA A 166 -21.65 -10.38 19.60
N LYS A 167 -21.30 -9.16 20.03
CA LYS A 167 -20.85 -8.09 19.14
C LYS A 167 -19.74 -8.63 18.24
N ILE A 168 -19.95 -8.55 16.93
CA ILE A 168 -18.97 -9.03 15.96
C ILE A 168 -17.71 -8.17 16.12
N PRO A 169 -16.53 -8.76 16.41
CA PRO A 169 -15.32 -7.99 16.69
C PRO A 169 -14.87 -7.20 15.47
N VAL A 170 -14.66 -5.90 15.64
CA VAL A 170 -14.23 -4.97 14.58
C VAL A 170 -12.71 -4.80 14.65
N TYR A 171 -12.04 -4.89 13.51
CA TYR A 171 -10.59 -4.71 13.40
C TYR A 171 -10.24 -3.56 12.47
N ALA A 172 -9.10 -2.92 12.69
CA ALA A 172 -8.62 -1.83 11.84
C ALA A 172 -7.14 -1.98 11.46
N ALA A 173 -6.83 -1.69 10.20
CA ALA A 173 -5.46 -1.63 9.70
C ALA A 173 -5.22 -0.33 8.94
N LEU A 174 -4.20 0.42 9.35
CA LEU A 174 -3.79 1.68 8.72
C LEU A 174 -2.38 1.53 8.15
N ASP A 175 -2.19 1.91 6.89
CA ASP A 175 -0.88 2.14 6.29
C ASP A 175 -0.62 3.64 6.10
N LEU A 176 0.61 4.06 6.44
CA LEU A 176 1.18 5.34 6.06
C LEU A 176 2.37 5.08 5.14
N GLY A 177 2.09 5.15 3.85
CA GLY A 177 3.02 5.00 2.74
C GLY A 177 3.73 6.29 2.35
N THR A 178 4.80 6.17 1.56
CA THR A 178 5.48 7.28 0.91
C THR A 178 4.55 8.15 0.06
N ASN A 179 3.52 7.56 -0.57
CA ASN A 179 2.58 8.28 -1.43
C ASN A 179 1.16 8.40 -0.82
N ASN A 180 0.66 7.35 -0.16
CA ASN A 180 -0.73 7.26 0.30
C ASN A 180 -0.81 7.01 1.81
N CYS A 181 -1.84 7.57 2.45
CA CYS A 181 -2.31 7.16 3.77
C CYS A 181 -3.65 6.42 3.58
N ARG A 182 -3.78 5.19 4.10
CA ARG A 182 -4.98 4.36 3.92
C ARG A 182 -5.39 3.67 5.20
N LEU A 183 -6.70 3.54 5.43
CA LEU A 183 -7.29 2.80 6.54
C LEU A 183 -8.33 1.81 5.99
N LEU A 184 -8.33 0.59 6.53
CA LEU A 184 -9.45 -0.35 6.43
C LEU A 184 -9.99 -0.63 7.84
N VAL A 185 -11.32 -0.67 7.97
CA VAL A 185 -12.02 -1.21 9.14
C VAL A 185 -12.86 -2.38 8.65
N ALA A 186 -12.74 -3.54 9.30
CA ALA A 186 -13.35 -4.78 8.84
C ALA A 186 -13.88 -5.65 9.98
N VAL A 187 -14.83 -6.52 9.65
CA VAL A 187 -15.35 -7.58 10.54
C VAL A 187 -15.06 -8.95 9.94
N PRO A 188 -14.67 -9.96 10.73
CA PRO A 188 -14.50 -11.33 10.24
C PRO A 188 -15.84 -11.89 9.75
N THR A 189 -15.79 -12.77 8.76
CA THR A 189 -16.96 -13.48 8.22
C THR A 189 -16.72 -14.99 8.23
N ARG A 190 -16.60 -15.63 7.06
CA ARG A 190 -16.27 -17.06 6.93
C ARG A 190 -14.80 -17.30 7.29
N PRO A 191 -14.37 -18.53 7.59
CA PRO A 191 -12.97 -18.84 7.89
C PRO A 191 -11.97 -18.27 6.86
N GLY A 192 -11.05 -17.43 7.32
CA GLY A 192 -10.06 -16.74 6.49
C GLY A 192 -10.62 -15.59 5.63
N GLN A 193 -11.83 -15.13 5.90
CA GLN A 193 -12.48 -14.02 5.20
C GLN A 193 -12.97 -12.95 6.19
N PHE A 194 -13.00 -11.71 5.71
CA PHE A 194 -13.56 -10.56 6.39
C PHE A 194 -14.34 -9.68 5.39
N ARG A 195 -15.16 -8.77 5.92
CA ARG A 195 -15.89 -7.76 5.16
C ARG A 195 -15.44 -6.38 5.64
N VAL A 196 -14.98 -5.55 4.72
CA VAL A 196 -14.70 -4.14 4.99
C VAL A 196 -16.02 -3.42 5.29
N ILE A 197 -16.04 -2.64 6.37
CA ILE A 197 -17.20 -1.86 6.84
C ILE A 197 -16.94 -0.35 6.85
N ASP A 198 -15.68 0.05 6.79
CA ASP A 198 -15.25 1.44 6.57
C ASP A 198 -13.89 1.42 5.87
N ALA A 199 -13.62 2.44 5.06
CA ALA A 199 -12.36 2.60 4.36
C ALA A 199 -12.02 4.08 4.20
N PHE A 200 -10.73 4.37 4.11
CA PHE A 200 -10.21 5.68 3.77
C PHE A 200 -8.93 5.53 2.95
N SER A 201 -8.72 6.42 1.99
CA SER A 201 -7.49 6.54 1.22
C SER A 201 -7.32 7.98 0.79
N ARG A 202 -6.18 8.59 1.11
CA ARG A 202 -5.77 9.90 0.59
C ARG A 202 -4.34 9.84 0.09
N ILE A 203 -4.08 10.48 -1.04
CA ILE A 203 -2.72 10.73 -1.51
C ILE A 203 -2.16 11.87 -0.66
N VAL A 204 -1.02 11.62 -0.01
CA VAL A 204 -0.36 12.55 0.91
C VAL A 204 1.03 12.95 0.44
N ARG A 205 1.66 12.17 -0.47
CA ARG A 205 3.03 12.38 -0.97
C ARG A 205 4.02 12.69 0.16
N LEU A 206 4.00 11.87 1.21
CA LEU A 206 4.79 12.06 2.43
C LEU A 206 6.31 12.09 2.16
N GLY A 207 6.77 11.25 1.24
CA GLY A 207 8.18 11.18 0.85
C GLY A 207 8.58 12.11 -0.30
N GLU A 208 7.79 13.13 -0.65
CA GLU A 208 8.20 14.07 -1.71
C GLU A 208 9.48 14.82 -1.32
N GLY A 209 10.46 14.84 -2.23
CA GLY A 209 11.78 15.42 -2.04
C GLY A 209 12.71 14.65 -1.09
N LEU A 210 12.23 13.59 -0.41
CA LEU A 210 12.97 12.87 0.64
C LEU A 210 14.32 12.35 0.15
N GLY A 211 14.38 11.80 -1.07
CA GLY A 211 15.62 11.29 -1.67
C GLY A 211 16.70 12.35 -1.90
N ARG A 212 16.33 13.64 -1.88
CA ARG A 212 17.24 14.78 -2.05
C ARG A 212 17.54 15.52 -0.73
N THR A 213 16.60 15.50 0.23
CA THR A 213 16.71 16.25 1.49
C THR A 213 17.17 15.40 2.68
N GLY A 214 16.95 14.08 2.64
CA GLY A 214 17.13 13.18 3.80
C GLY A 214 16.06 13.34 4.90
N SER A 215 15.09 14.24 4.73
CA SER A 215 14.06 14.57 5.73
C SER A 215 12.69 14.83 5.09
N LEU A 216 11.63 14.49 5.82
CA LEU A 216 10.24 14.77 5.44
C LEU A 216 9.99 16.28 5.40
N ALA A 217 9.39 16.75 4.31
CA ALA A 217 9.01 18.16 4.15
C ALA A 217 7.86 18.53 5.10
N GLY A 218 7.90 19.72 5.71
CA GLY A 218 6.85 20.21 6.61
C GLY A 218 5.44 20.13 6.02
N THR A 219 5.29 20.60 4.78
CA THR A 219 4.03 20.54 4.02
C THR A 219 3.53 19.12 3.77
N ALA A 220 4.43 18.16 3.60
CA ALA A 220 4.09 16.75 3.42
C ALA A 220 3.64 16.10 4.74
N MET A 221 4.32 16.44 5.84
CA MET A 221 3.92 16.06 7.20
C MET A 221 2.55 16.65 7.56
N ASP A 222 2.27 17.91 7.25
CA ASP A 222 0.98 18.55 7.53
C ASP A 222 -0.19 17.86 6.81
N ARG A 223 -0.02 17.56 5.50
CA ARG A 223 -1.00 16.77 4.73
C ARG A 223 -1.20 15.37 5.31
N ALA A 224 -0.14 14.75 5.83
CA ALA A 224 -0.20 13.43 6.45
C ALA A 224 -0.83 13.46 7.85
N VAL A 225 -0.63 14.51 8.67
CA VAL A 225 -1.36 14.69 9.95
C VAL A 225 -2.86 14.87 9.68
N ALA A 226 -3.25 15.77 8.76
CA ALA A 226 -4.65 15.88 8.34
C ALA A 226 -5.18 14.55 7.76
N ALA A 227 -4.33 13.80 7.04
CA ALA A 227 -4.40 12.36 6.77
C ALA A 227 -5.04 11.54 7.91
N LEU A 228 -4.32 11.58 9.03
CA LEU A 228 -4.44 10.71 10.18
C LEU A 228 -5.51 11.20 11.17
N GLU A 229 -5.82 12.49 11.21
CA GLU A 229 -6.97 13.04 11.94
C GLU A 229 -8.30 12.42 11.49
N ILE A 230 -8.54 12.33 10.16
CA ILE A 230 -9.74 11.69 9.60
C ILE A 230 -9.76 10.20 9.95
N CYS A 231 -8.59 9.53 9.94
CA CYS A 231 -8.48 8.14 10.37
C CYS A 231 -8.81 7.98 11.86
N SER A 232 -8.32 8.89 12.72
CA SER A 232 -8.59 8.90 14.16
C SER A 232 -10.08 9.08 14.46
N GLN A 233 -10.76 10.00 13.77
CA GLN A 233 -12.22 10.18 13.86
C GLN A 233 -13.00 8.92 13.43
N LYS A 234 -12.56 8.23 12.36
CA LYS A 234 -13.16 6.96 11.91
C LYS A 234 -12.97 5.81 12.91
N LEU A 235 -11.84 5.79 13.62
CA LEU A 235 -11.53 4.79 14.63
C LEU A 235 -12.29 5.05 15.93
N SER A 236 -12.36 6.31 16.39
CA SER A 236 -13.06 6.67 17.64
C SER A 236 -14.59 6.56 17.55
N ALA A 237 -15.15 6.61 16.34
CA ALA A 237 -16.59 6.39 16.10
C ALA A 237 -17.06 4.93 16.30
N ARG A 238 -16.17 3.99 16.67
CA ARG A 238 -16.46 2.53 16.71
C ARG A 238 -15.72 1.85 17.87
N GLU A 239 -16.33 0.80 18.42
CA GLU A 239 -15.62 -0.13 19.33
C GLU A 239 -14.69 -1.04 18.50
N ILE A 240 -13.40 -0.68 18.43
CA ILE A 240 -12.39 -1.47 17.74
C ILE A 240 -11.79 -2.51 18.70
N CYS A 241 -11.91 -3.80 18.35
CA CYS A 241 -11.35 -4.94 19.08
C CYS A 241 -9.82 -5.03 18.95
N GLY A 242 -9.28 -4.64 17.79
CA GLY A 242 -7.84 -4.63 17.52
C GLY A 242 -7.49 -3.69 16.37
N ALA A 243 -6.48 -2.85 16.57
CA ALA A 243 -5.97 -1.93 15.55
C ALA A 243 -4.45 -2.08 15.42
N ARG A 244 -3.94 -2.15 14.18
CA ARG A 244 -2.52 -1.93 13.89
C ARG A 244 -2.37 -0.80 12.88
N LEU A 245 -1.53 0.18 13.24
CA LEU A 245 -1.28 1.39 12.47
C LEU A 245 0.21 1.43 12.18
N ILE A 246 0.59 1.38 10.91
CA ILE A 246 1.99 1.25 10.50
C ILE A 246 2.45 2.42 9.63
N ALA A 247 3.72 2.78 9.76
CA ALA A 247 4.45 3.64 8.85
C ALA A 247 5.57 2.85 8.16
N THR A 248 5.88 3.22 6.92
CA THR A 248 6.72 2.43 6.01
C THR A 248 7.97 3.23 5.58
N GLU A 249 8.50 2.96 4.38
CA GLU A 249 9.79 3.47 3.87
C GLU A 249 10.02 4.97 4.07
N ALA A 250 9.02 5.83 3.87
CA ALA A 250 9.22 7.29 4.04
C ALA A 250 9.61 7.69 5.47
N CYS A 251 8.95 7.14 6.49
CA CYS A 251 9.31 7.43 7.87
C CYS A 251 10.61 6.72 8.27
N ARG A 252 10.84 5.50 7.76
CA ARG A 252 12.06 4.73 8.01
C ARG A 252 13.33 5.36 7.41
N ALA A 253 13.22 6.00 6.25
CA ALA A 253 14.36 6.59 5.54
C ALA A 253 14.66 8.05 5.92
N ALA A 254 13.75 8.73 6.61
CA ALA A 254 13.90 10.14 6.96
C ALA A 254 14.59 10.35 8.32
N ALA A 255 15.53 11.29 8.37
CA ALA A 255 16.23 11.67 9.60
C ALA A 255 15.29 12.23 10.69
N ASN A 256 14.16 12.84 10.29
CA ASN A 256 13.09 13.32 11.18
C ASN A 256 11.86 12.37 11.20
N GLY A 257 12.03 11.10 10.84
CA GLY A 257 10.96 10.11 10.80
C GLY A 257 10.29 9.88 12.15
N GLU A 258 11.08 9.64 13.20
CA GLU A 258 10.57 9.42 14.56
C GLU A 258 9.89 10.67 15.15
N GLU A 259 10.47 11.86 14.95
CA GLU A 259 9.87 13.15 15.34
C GLU A 259 8.47 13.33 14.72
N PHE A 260 8.32 12.92 13.45
CA PHE A 260 7.03 12.93 12.77
C PHE A 260 6.04 11.91 13.36
N ILE A 261 6.47 10.72 13.78
CA ILE A 261 5.60 9.75 14.48
C ILE A 261 5.16 10.28 15.85
N GLU A 262 6.07 10.91 16.62
CA GLU A 262 5.72 11.59 17.87
C GLU A 262 4.72 12.72 17.65
N ARG A 263 4.91 13.51 16.59
CA ARG A 263 3.98 14.56 16.15
C ARG A 263 2.59 13.98 15.86
N VAL A 264 2.51 12.91 15.07
CA VAL A 264 1.26 12.21 14.76
C VAL A 264 0.57 11.75 16.05
N HIS A 265 1.31 11.17 17.00
CA HIS A 265 0.72 10.72 18.26
C HIS A 265 0.16 11.89 19.08
N ARG A 266 0.90 12.99 19.19
CA ARG A 266 0.48 14.20 19.91
C ARG A 266 -0.75 14.88 19.30
N GLU A 267 -0.81 14.98 17.98
CA GLU A 267 -1.87 15.74 17.28
C GLU A 267 -3.12 14.90 16.99
N THR A 268 -2.99 13.57 16.80
CA THR A 268 -4.11 12.70 16.39
C THR A 268 -4.50 11.62 17.42
N GLY A 269 -3.67 11.41 18.45
CA GLY A 269 -3.78 10.29 19.39
C GLY A 269 -3.32 8.94 18.84
N LEU A 270 -3.09 8.80 17.52
CA LEU A 270 -2.73 7.54 16.89
C LEU A 270 -1.28 7.14 17.20
N LYS A 271 -1.09 5.89 17.61
CA LYS A 271 0.25 5.30 17.82
C LYS A 271 0.61 4.48 16.59
N LEU A 272 1.50 5.02 15.75
CA LEU A 272 2.00 4.34 14.56
C LEU A 272 3.34 3.63 14.89
N GLU A 273 3.55 2.48 14.25
CA GLU A 273 4.78 1.69 14.33
C GLU A 273 5.53 1.81 12.99
N ILE A 274 6.81 2.22 13.00
CA ILE A 274 7.65 2.12 11.79
C ILE A 274 8.04 0.65 11.63
N VAL A 275 7.48 -0.03 10.62
CA VAL A 275 7.72 -1.46 10.41
C VAL A 275 9.05 -1.72 9.69
N SER A 276 9.58 -2.95 9.80
CA SER A 276 10.75 -3.37 9.03
C SER A 276 10.37 -3.76 7.60
N ARG A 277 11.32 -3.66 6.66
CA ARG A 277 11.16 -4.12 5.27
C ARG A 277 10.77 -5.61 5.17
N GLU A 278 11.31 -6.46 6.05
CA GLU A 278 10.88 -7.85 6.17
C GLU A 278 9.41 -7.97 6.56
N THR A 279 8.95 -7.14 7.50
CA THR A 279 7.56 -7.13 7.95
C THR A 279 6.63 -6.70 6.82
N GLU A 280 6.98 -5.68 6.04
CA GLU A 280 6.23 -5.26 4.84
C GLU A 280 6.13 -6.40 3.81
N ALA A 281 7.25 -7.02 3.44
CA ALA A 281 7.26 -8.14 2.49
C ALA A 281 6.40 -9.33 2.99
N ARG A 282 6.51 -9.70 4.27
CA ARG A 282 5.69 -10.77 4.86
C ARG A 282 4.20 -10.41 4.92
N LEU A 283 3.85 -9.16 5.24
CA LEU A 283 2.47 -8.67 5.28
C LEU A 283 1.84 -8.61 3.87
N ALA A 284 2.60 -8.22 2.85
CA ALA A 284 2.17 -8.26 1.45
C ALA A 284 1.81 -9.70 1.04
N VAL A 285 2.66 -10.68 1.36
CA VAL A 285 2.38 -12.12 1.13
C VAL A 285 1.17 -12.60 1.93
N SER A 286 1.06 -12.24 3.22
CA SER A 286 -0.11 -12.58 4.05
C SER A 286 -1.42 -12.00 3.49
N GLY A 287 -1.42 -10.75 3.01
CA GLY A 287 -2.61 -10.07 2.48
C GLY A 287 -3.04 -10.53 1.08
N CYS A 288 -2.08 -10.88 0.23
CA CYS A 288 -2.37 -11.38 -1.12
C CYS A 288 -2.69 -12.88 -1.16
N GLY A 289 -2.41 -13.65 -0.10
CA GLY A 289 -2.30 -15.11 -0.21
C GLY A 289 -3.56 -15.85 -0.67
N SER A 290 -4.74 -15.26 -0.53
CA SER A 290 -5.99 -15.78 -1.13
C SER A 290 -6.05 -15.73 -2.67
N LEU A 291 -5.12 -15.01 -3.31
CA LEU A 291 -5.04 -14.79 -4.76
C LEU A 291 -3.88 -15.57 -5.41
N VAL A 292 -3.04 -16.27 -4.65
CA VAL A 292 -2.11 -17.23 -5.25
C VAL A 292 -2.92 -18.37 -5.88
N ASP A 293 -2.60 -18.72 -7.12
CA ASP A 293 -3.22 -19.89 -7.76
C ASP A 293 -2.87 -21.18 -7.00
N ARG A 294 -3.90 -22.00 -6.76
CA ARG A 294 -3.79 -23.28 -6.04
C ARG A 294 -3.06 -24.35 -6.85
N SER A 295 -3.00 -24.21 -8.18
CA SER A 295 -2.25 -25.13 -9.05
C SER A 295 -0.78 -24.73 -9.25
N ALA A 296 -0.39 -23.54 -8.80
CA ALA A 296 0.94 -23.02 -8.98
C ALA A 296 2.00 -23.81 -8.20
N LYS A 297 3.15 -23.99 -8.85
CA LYS A 297 4.38 -24.58 -8.30
C LYS A 297 5.30 -23.50 -7.72
N GLY A 298 5.19 -22.28 -8.21
CA GLY A 298 5.88 -21.12 -7.64
C GLY A 298 5.25 -19.80 -8.08
N ALA A 299 5.59 -18.73 -7.40
CA ALA A 299 5.17 -17.38 -7.77
C ALA A 299 6.21 -16.35 -7.33
N VAL A 300 6.24 -15.21 -8.01
CA VAL A 300 6.89 -13.99 -7.49
C VAL A 300 5.80 -12.99 -7.14
N LEU A 301 5.70 -12.69 -5.85
CA LEU A 301 4.84 -11.63 -5.35
C LEU A 301 5.65 -10.34 -5.25
N PHE A 302 5.03 -9.21 -5.60
CA PHE A 302 5.65 -7.90 -5.42
C PHE A 302 4.64 -6.82 -5.01
N ASP A 303 5.09 -5.89 -4.16
CA ASP A 303 4.39 -4.64 -3.84
C ASP A 303 5.21 -3.48 -4.41
N ILE A 304 4.64 -2.71 -5.35
CA ILE A 304 5.30 -1.52 -5.88
C ILE A 304 4.80 -0.31 -5.08
N GLY A 305 5.59 0.05 -4.07
CA GLY A 305 5.33 1.16 -3.17
C GLY A 305 5.72 2.52 -3.77
N GLY A 306 5.67 3.55 -2.94
CA GLY A 306 6.10 4.90 -3.32
C GLY A 306 7.61 5.12 -3.17
N GLY A 307 8.22 4.60 -2.10
CA GLY A 307 9.65 4.75 -1.79
C GLY A 307 10.45 3.45 -1.89
N SER A 308 9.81 2.30 -1.66
CA SER A 308 10.40 0.96 -1.81
C SER A 308 9.53 0.09 -2.72
N SER A 309 10.08 -1.06 -3.12
CA SER A 309 9.34 -2.15 -3.75
C SER A 309 9.77 -3.48 -3.15
N GLU A 310 8.83 -4.18 -2.52
CA GLU A 310 9.05 -5.47 -1.88
C GLU A 310 8.84 -6.61 -2.89
N ILE A 311 9.74 -7.59 -2.90
CA ILE A 311 9.67 -8.75 -3.79
C ILE A 311 9.87 -10.03 -2.96
N ALA A 312 8.98 -11.01 -3.12
CA ALA A 312 9.03 -12.29 -2.42
C ALA A 312 8.85 -13.47 -3.40
N LEU A 313 9.80 -14.41 -3.38
CA LEU A 313 9.76 -15.65 -4.15
C LEU A 313 9.10 -16.74 -3.31
N LEU A 314 8.02 -17.32 -3.84
CA LEU A 314 7.21 -18.35 -3.18
C LEU A 314 7.42 -19.71 -3.84
N ASP A 315 7.87 -20.71 -3.07
CA ASP A 315 7.91 -22.12 -3.50
C ASP A 315 6.64 -22.85 -3.03
N LEU A 316 5.83 -23.27 -4.00
CA LEU A 316 4.49 -23.82 -3.78
C LEU A 316 4.42 -25.31 -4.16
N ARG A 317 5.55 -25.94 -4.53
CA ARG A 317 5.63 -27.36 -4.94
C ARG A 317 5.10 -28.33 -3.89
N HIS A 318 5.17 -27.96 -2.61
CA HIS A 318 4.68 -28.74 -1.48
C HIS A 318 3.24 -28.35 -1.05
N GLY A 319 2.52 -27.61 -1.89
CA GLY A 319 1.16 -27.12 -1.66
C GLY A 319 1.11 -25.85 -0.81
N ALA A 320 0.19 -24.94 -1.13
CA ALA A 320 0.01 -23.69 -0.38
C ALA A 320 -0.56 -23.98 1.03
N SER A 321 0.25 -23.80 2.08
CA SER A 321 -0.22 -23.92 3.46
C SER A 321 -1.09 -22.73 3.88
N ARG A 322 -1.78 -22.83 5.03
CA ARG A 322 -2.58 -21.73 5.60
C ARG A 322 -1.79 -20.44 5.86
N ARG A 323 -0.45 -20.50 5.95
CA ARG A 323 0.42 -19.34 6.09
C ARG A 323 1.35 -19.27 4.89
N LEU A 324 0.92 -18.55 3.86
CA LEU A 324 1.70 -18.40 2.64
C LEU A 324 3.09 -17.80 2.88
N SER A 325 3.25 -16.96 3.91
CA SER A 325 4.55 -16.40 4.31
C SER A 325 5.57 -17.45 4.77
N ASN A 326 5.17 -18.70 5.05
CA ASN A 326 6.08 -19.82 5.28
C ASN A 326 6.69 -20.40 3.97
N HIS A 327 6.15 -20.03 2.81
CA HIS A 327 6.62 -20.47 1.49
C HIS A 327 7.60 -19.50 0.85
N ILE A 328 7.93 -18.39 1.53
CA ILE A 328 8.93 -17.42 1.09
C ILE A 328 10.30 -18.10 1.13
N VAL A 329 10.82 -18.46 -0.05
CA VAL A 329 12.17 -19.02 -0.18
C VAL A 329 13.24 -17.93 -0.29
N ALA A 330 12.88 -16.73 -0.75
CA ALA A 330 13.71 -15.54 -0.67
C ALA A 330 12.84 -14.28 -0.75
N TRP A 331 13.32 -13.17 -0.19
CA TRP A 331 12.69 -11.87 -0.34
C TRP A 331 13.75 -10.76 -0.39
N THR A 332 13.37 -9.62 -0.95
CA THR A 332 14.13 -8.36 -0.88
C THR A 332 13.16 -7.18 -0.80
N SER A 333 13.66 -6.02 -0.42
CA SER A 333 12.96 -4.73 -0.51
C SER A 333 13.93 -3.76 -1.16
N LEU A 334 13.63 -3.41 -2.40
CA LEU A 334 14.45 -2.50 -3.18
C LEU A 334 14.22 -1.07 -2.65
N PRO A 335 15.26 -0.23 -2.49
CA PRO A 335 15.13 1.18 -2.07
C PRO A 335 14.65 2.07 -3.25
N VAL A 336 13.66 1.58 -3.99
CA VAL A 336 13.02 2.26 -5.11
C VAL A 336 11.53 1.92 -5.16
N GLY A 337 10.71 2.95 -5.15
CA GLY A 337 9.29 2.92 -5.51
C GLY A 337 8.96 4.07 -6.47
N VAL A 338 7.69 4.17 -6.88
CA VAL A 338 7.27 5.05 -7.99
C VAL A 338 7.59 6.54 -7.79
N VAL A 339 7.56 7.03 -6.55
CA VAL A 339 7.91 8.43 -6.24
C VAL A 339 9.41 8.63 -6.39
N SER A 340 10.21 7.78 -5.73
CA SER A 340 11.67 7.91 -5.74
C SER A 340 12.29 7.77 -7.15
N LEU A 341 11.73 6.91 -8.01
CA LEU A 341 12.23 6.71 -9.38
C LEU A 341 11.78 7.87 -10.30
N ALA A 342 10.54 8.35 -10.15
CA ALA A 342 10.05 9.51 -10.88
C ALA A 342 10.78 10.81 -10.48
N GLU A 343 11.23 10.94 -9.23
CA GLU A 343 12.06 12.07 -8.78
C GLU A 343 13.47 12.04 -9.36
N ARG A 344 14.08 10.85 -9.53
CA ARG A 344 15.43 10.70 -10.11
C ARG A 344 15.47 10.95 -11.62
N HIS A 345 14.45 10.50 -12.35
CA HIS A 345 14.44 10.50 -13.82
C HIS A 345 13.53 11.57 -14.44
N GLY A 346 12.57 12.10 -13.67
CA GLY A 346 11.45 12.89 -14.18
C GLY A 346 10.27 11.98 -14.60
N GLY A 347 9.05 12.40 -14.25
CA GLY A 347 7.84 11.61 -14.46
C GLY A 347 6.89 12.11 -15.57
N ARG A 348 6.98 13.40 -15.92
CA ARG A 348 6.06 14.02 -16.90
C ARG A 348 6.44 13.68 -18.33
N ASN A 349 7.68 13.98 -18.71
CA ASN A 349 8.21 13.79 -20.07
C ASN A 349 9.20 12.63 -20.06
N VAL A 350 8.71 11.41 -20.28
CA VAL A 350 9.53 10.19 -20.29
C VAL A 350 9.68 9.71 -21.73
N THR A 351 10.89 9.80 -22.29
CA THR A 351 11.19 9.25 -23.62
C THR A 351 11.44 7.74 -23.53
N PRO A 352 11.40 6.97 -24.64
CA PRO A 352 11.73 5.55 -24.63
C PRO A 352 13.10 5.23 -24.02
N GLU A 353 14.11 6.08 -24.26
CA GLU A 353 15.47 5.93 -23.74
C GLU A 353 15.58 6.29 -22.24
N LEU A 354 14.68 7.14 -21.74
CA LEU A 354 14.55 7.41 -20.31
C LEU A 354 13.79 6.29 -19.60
N PHE A 355 12.74 5.74 -20.21
CA PHE A 355 12.00 4.59 -19.72
C PHE A 355 12.89 3.34 -19.61
N GLU A 356 13.68 3.04 -20.65
CA GLU A 356 14.65 1.94 -20.62
C GLU A 356 15.76 2.15 -19.57
N ARG A 357 16.18 3.40 -19.30
CA ARG A 357 17.09 3.71 -18.18
C ARG A 357 16.45 3.48 -16.81
N MET A 358 15.19 3.85 -16.62
CA MET A 358 14.44 3.53 -15.39
C MET A 358 14.38 2.02 -15.17
N ILE A 359 14.13 1.23 -16.22
CA ILE A 359 14.10 -0.25 -16.13
C ILE A 359 15.46 -0.79 -15.70
N ARG A 360 16.54 -0.40 -16.40
CA ARG A 360 17.91 -0.90 -16.10
C ARG A 360 18.41 -0.55 -14.70
N GLU A 361 18.02 0.61 -14.17
CA GLU A 361 18.33 0.98 -12.79
C GLU A 361 17.70 -0.01 -11.79
N VAL A 362 16.44 -0.41 -12.03
CA VAL A 362 15.74 -1.37 -11.18
C VAL A 362 16.26 -2.80 -11.41
N GLU A 363 16.58 -3.19 -12.65
CA GLU A 363 17.23 -4.47 -12.97
C GLU A 363 18.54 -4.63 -12.20
N ALA A 364 19.40 -3.60 -12.15
CA ALA A 364 20.64 -3.63 -11.39
C ALA A 364 20.41 -3.87 -9.88
N MET A 365 19.40 -3.23 -9.28
CA MET A 365 19.03 -3.47 -7.87
C MET A 365 18.48 -4.88 -7.64
N ILE A 366 17.82 -5.47 -8.65
CA ILE A 366 17.38 -6.87 -8.60
C ILE A 366 18.57 -7.81 -8.80
N ASP A 367 19.58 -7.47 -9.59
CA ASP A 367 20.77 -8.29 -9.78
C ASP A 367 21.65 -8.40 -8.52
N ASP A 368 21.59 -7.41 -7.63
CA ASP A 368 22.21 -7.48 -6.30
C ASP A 368 21.44 -8.40 -5.31
N PHE A 369 20.21 -8.83 -5.62
CA PHE A 369 19.44 -9.73 -4.76
C PHE A 369 20.00 -11.16 -4.78
N PRO A 370 20.60 -11.68 -3.68
CA PRO A 370 21.28 -12.97 -3.69
C PRO A 370 20.32 -14.17 -3.87
N GLY A 371 19.04 -13.97 -3.55
CA GLY A 371 18.01 -15.01 -3.64
C GLY A 371 17.28 -15.11 -4.98
N ARG A 372 17.54 -14.20 -5.95
CA ARG A 372 16.69 -14.05 -7.16
C ARG A 372 16.53 -15.33 -8.00
N HIS A 373 17.53 -16.21 -7.97
CA HIS A 373 17.58 -17.43 -8.76
C HIS A 373 16.96 -18.67 -8.07
N ARG A 374 16.37 -18.55 -6.86
CA ARG A 374 15.84 -19.71 -6.11
C ARG A 374 14.67 -20.45 -6.78
N LEU A 375 13.99 -19.82 -7.74
CA LEU A 375 12.90 -20.42 -8.53
C LEU A 375 13.26 -20.56 -10.03
N ARG A 376 14.55 -20.49 -10.41
CA ARG A 376 14.99 -20.47 -11.82
C ARG A 376 14.53 -21.67 -12.66
N ASP A 377 14.23 -22.80 -12.01
CA ASP A 377 13.70 -24.00 -12.64
C ASP A 377 12.21 -23.90 -13.00
N LEU A 378 11.48 -22.96 -12.39
CA LEU A 378 10.06 -22.70 -12.61
C LEU A 378 9.78 -21.47 -13.49
N VAL A 379 10.67 -20.47 -13.51
CA VAL A 379 10.53 -19.24 -14.32
C VAL A 379 10.24 -19.59 -15.79
N GLY A 380 9.28 -18.89 -16.40
CA GLY A 380 8.79 -19.14 -17.77
C GLY A 380 7.98 -20.43 -17.97
N ARG A 381 7.85 -21.31 -16.97
CA ARG A 381 7.13 -22.60 -17.08
C ARG A 381 5.69 -22.52 -16.60
N GLU A 382 4.93 -23.57 -16.91
CA GLU A 382 3.56 -23.74 -16.41
C GLU A 382 3.53 -23.97 -14.89
N GLY A 383 2.57 -23.33 -14.23
CA GLY A 383 2.50 -23.26 -12.78
C GLY A 383 3.41 -22.21 -12.14
N PHE A 384 4.01 -21.30 -12.93
CA PHE A 384 4.68 -20.10 -12.45
C PHE A 384 3.91 -18.84 -12.88
N HIS A 385 3.70 -17.90 -11.96
CA HIS A 385 3.02 -16.64 -12.22
C HIS A 385 3.57 -15.49 -11.39
N LEU A 386 3.31 -14.26 -11.85
CA LEU A 386 3.52 -13.04 -11.08
C LEU A 386 2.26 -12.67 -10.30
N LEU A 387 2.41 -12.10 -9.10
CA LEU A 387 1.32 -11.58 -8.26
C LEU A 387 1.69 -10.18 -7.75
N GLY A 388 1.26 -9.16 -8.48
CA GLY A 388 1.52 -7.77 -8.13
C GLY A 388 0.43 -7.20 -7.21
N THR A 389 0.82 -6.27 -6.35
CA THR A 389 -0.13 -5.45 -5.56
C THR A 389 0.19 -3.94 -5.61
N SER A 390 -0.66 -3.15 -4.96
CA SER A 390 -0.58 -1.70 -4.81
C SER A 390 -0.85 -0.91 -6.10
N GLY A 391 -0.52 0.38 -6.08
CA GLY A 391 -1.08 1.39 -6.98
C GLY A 391 -0.80 1.17 -8.46
N THR A 392 0.40 0.65 -8.79
CA THR A 392 0.83 0.43 -10.17
C THR A 392 -0.06 -0.57 -10.89
N VAL A 393 -0.09 -1.83 -10.44
CA VAL A 393 -0.83 -2.89 -11.13
C VAL A 393 -2.34 -2.72 -11.05
N THR A 394 -2.87 -2.09 -9.99
CA THR A 394 -4.29 -1.76 -9.87
C THR A 394 -4.72 -0.64 -10.82
N THR A 395 -3.87 0.38 -11.05
CA THR A 395 -4.09 1.37 -12.11
C THR A 395 -4.00 0.72 -13.49
N LEU A 396 -2.99 -0.15 -13.73
CA LEU A 396 -2.87 -0.89 -14.99
C LEU A 396 -4.13 -1.72 -15.30
N ALA A 397 -4.62 -2.50 -14.33
CA ALA A 397 -5.88 -3.23 -14.47
C ALA A 397 -7.07 -2.32 -14.81
N GLY A 398 -7.21 -1.17 -14.14
CA GLY A 398 -8.26 -0.20 -14.44
C GLY A 398 -8.19 0.39 -15.86
N VAL A 399 -6.98 0.57 -16.38
CA VAL A 399 -6.74 1.02 -17.77
C VAL A 399 -6.95 -0.10 -18.79
N HIS A 400 -6.62 -1.35 -18.46
CA HIS A 400 -6.91 -2.53 -19.28
C HIS A 400 -8.43 -2.78 -19.41
N LEU A 401 -9.16 -2.64 -18.30
CA LEU A 401 -10.62 -2.77 -18.24
C LEU A 401 -11.38 -1.50 -18.71
N GLU A 402 -10.66 -0.47 -19.14
CA GLU A 402 -11.21 0.81 -19.65
C GLU A 402 -12.25 1.46 -18.72
N LEU A 403 -12.04 1.36 -17.40
CA LEU A 403 -13.02 1.80 -16.40
C LEU A 403 -13.15 3.33 -16.36
N GLU A 404 -14.38 3.83 -16.53
CA GLU A 404 -14.76 5.24 -16.27
C GLU A 404 -14.48 5.68 -14.83
N ARG A 405 -14.43 4.74 -13.90
CA ARG A 405 -14.06 4.93 -12.50
C ARG A 405 -13.53 3.63 -11.91
N TYR A 406 -12.46 3.73 -11.12
CA TYR A 406 -11.88 2.58 -10.42
C TYR A 406 -12.90 1.77 -9.61
N ASP A 407 -13.06 0.49 -9.96
CA ASP A 407 -13.89 -0.49 -9.24
C ASP A 407 -13.06 -1.70 -8.82
N ARG A 408 -12.74 -1.75 -7.53
CA ARG A 408 -12.02 -2.85 -6.88
C ARG A 408 -12.59 -4.24 -7.21
N ARG A 409 -13.91 -4.37 -7.40
CA ARG A 409 -14.55 -5.68 -7.63
C ARG A 409 -14.20 -6.29 -8.98
N GLN A 410 -13.76 -5.47 -9.93
CA GLN A 410 -13.34 -5.88 -11.27
C GLN A 410 -11.81 -6.01 -11.36
N VAL A 411 -11.08 -5.21 -10.57
CA VAL A 411 -9.61 -5.20 -10.52
C VAL A 411 -9.01 -6.30 -9.63
N ASP A 412 -9.60 -6.58 -8.47
CA ASP A 412 -9.02 -7.47 -7.45
C ASP A 412 -9.09 -8.95 -7.87
N GLY A 413 -7.93 -9.53 -8.16
CA GLY A 413 -7.79 -10.92 -8.61
C GLY A 413 -7.80 -11.10 -10.13
N LEU A 414 -7.87 -10.01 -10.91
CA LEU A 414 -7.75 -10.00 -12.38
C LEU A 414 -6.45 -10.68 -12.82
N TRP A 415 -6.51 -11.41 -13.93
CA TRP A 415 -5.35 -11.95 -14.64
C TRP A 415 -5.11 -11.12 -15.91
N LEU A 416 -3.84 -10.86 -16.19
CA LEU A 416 -3.35 -10.28 -17.44
C LEU A 416 -2.34 -11.25 -18.04
N SER A 417 -2.38 -11.47 -19.35
CA SER A 417 -1.31 -12.18 -20.06
C SER A 417 -0.04 -11.33 -20.14
N ASP A 418 1.09 -11.97 -20.47
CA ASP A 418 2.35 -11.29 -20.74
C ASP A 418 2.17 -10.27 -21.90
N GLU A 419 1.53 -10.69 -22.99
CA GLU A 419 1.27 -9.87 -24.18
C GLU A 419 0.22 -8.77 -23.94
N GLU A 420 -0.73 -8.97 -23.02
CA GLU A 420 -1.65 -7.92 -22.56
C GLU A 420 -0.93 -6.86 -21.75
N THR A 421 0.01 -7.29 -20.90
CA THR A 421 0.82 -6.39 -20.07
C THR A 421 1.78 -5.56 -20.94
N ASP A 422 2.44 -6.18 -21.93
CA ASP A 422 3.28 -5.49 -22.92
C ASP A 422 2.51 -4.40 -23.67
N ARG A 423 1.36 -4.76 -24.26
CA ARG A 423 0.51 -3.83 -25.01
C ARG A 423 0.04 -2.67 -24.13
N LEU A 424 -0.27 -2.95 -22.87
CA LEU A 424 -0.72 -1.95 -21.91
C LEU A 424 0.40 -0.98 -21.51
N VAL A 425 1.59 -1.49 -21.18
CA VAL A 425 2.76 -0.66 -20.84
C VAL A 425 3.19 0.18 -22.03
N ALA A 426 3.26 -0.41 -23.24
CA ALA A 426 3.56 0.33 -24.46
C ALA A 426 2.52 1.42 -24.77
N ARG A 427 1.21 1.14 -24.59
CA ARG A 427 0.13 2.12 -24.75
C ARG A 427 0.28 3.30 -23.81
N ILE A 428 0.57 3.05 -22.53
CA ILE A 428 0.71 4.11 -21.51
C ILE A 428 2.03 4.89 -21.68
N ALA A 429 3.11 4.24 -22.09
CA ALA A 429 4.37 4.89 -22.44
C ALA A 429 4.27 5.78 -23.69
N GLY A 430 3.38 5.44 -24.63
CA GLY A 430 3.06 6.27 -25.79
C GLY A 430 2.19 7.50 -25.48
N TRP A 431 1.59 7.59 -24.29
CA TRP A 431 0.73 8.72 -23.91
C TRP A 431 1.51 9.95 -23.45
N SER A 432 1.09 11.10 -23.95
CA SER A 432 1.44 12.42 -23.37
C SER A 432 1.10 12.49 -21.89
N PHE A 433 1.65 13.51 -21.21
CA PHE A 433 1.31 13.74 -19.81
C PHE A 433 -0.19 14.07 -19.66
N GLU A 434 -0.74 14.84 -20.59
CA GLU A 434 -2.13 15.29 -20.62
C GLU A 434 -3.10 14.11 -20.84
N GLU A 435 -2.79 13.15 -21.72
CA GLU A 435 -3.57 11.91 -21.88
C GLU A 435 -3.53 11.04 -20.62
N ARG A 436 -2.37 10.93 -19.96
CA ARG A 436 -2.26 10.25 -18.66
C ARG A 436 -3.08 10.95 -17.56
N VAL A 437 -3.12 12.28 -17.53
CA VAL A 437 -3.97 13.05 -16.61
C VAL A 437 -5.47 12.83 -16.91
N ALA A 438 -5.85 12.76 -18.19
CA ALA A 438 -7.23 12.58 -18.63
C ALA A 438 -7.78 11.17 -18.37
N ASN A 439 -6.93 10.14 -18.24
CA ASN A 439 -7.38 8.78 -17.98
C ASN A 439 -7.99 8.62 -16.57
N PRO A 440 -9.24 8.14 -16.42
CA PRO A 440 -9.93 8.09 -15.11
C PRO A 440 -9.29 7.19 -14.04
N CYS A 441 -8.46 6.21 -14.44
CA CYS A 441 -7.78 5.29 -13.51
C CYS A 441 -6.34 5.73 -13.16
N ILE A 442 -5.80 6.74 -13.85
CA ILE A 442 -4.51 7.36 -13.56
C ILE A 442 -4.75 8.70 -12.83
N GLY A 443 -5.40 9.65 -13.49
CA GLY A 443 -5.68 11.00 -12.98
C GLY A 443 -4.44 11.87 -12.75
N SER A 444 -4.66 13.13 -12.38
CA SER A 444 -3.61 14.11 -12.07
C SER A 444 -2.58 13.61 -11.05
N ASP A 445 -3.05 12.91 -10.02
CA ASP A 445 -2.25 12.60 -8.84
C ASP A 445 -1.29 11.41 -9.04
N ARG A 446 -1.40 10.70 -10.18
CA ARG A 446 -0.50 9.60 -10.58
C ARG A 446 0.09 9.72 -11.98
N ALA A 447 -0.32 10.69 -12.80
CA ALA A 447 0.16 10.83 -14.17
C ALA A 447 1.69 11.00 -14.27
N ASP A 448 2.30 11.62 -13.25
CA ASP A 448 3.75 11.77 -13.08
C ASP A 448 4.44 10.53 -12.49
N LEU A 449 3.70 9.56 -11.95
CA LEU A 449 4.25 8.38 -11.27
C LEU A 449 4.04 7.07 -12.06
N VAL A 450 3.05 7.02 -12.95
CA VAL A 450 2.61 5.78 -13.61
C VAL A 450 3.71 5.12 -14.44
N LEU A 451 4.54 5.90 -15.15
CA LEU A 451 5.63 5.35 -15.97
C LEU A 451 6.80 4.83 -15.12
N ALA A 452 7.11 5.44 -13.98
CA ALA A 452 8.05 4.88 -13.01
C ALA A 452 7.53 3.53 -12.45
N GLY A 453 6.22 3.43 -12.19
CA GLY A 453 5.59 2.14 -11.84
C GLY A 453 5.70 1.09 -12.94
N CYS A 454 5.46 1.47 -14.20
CA CYS A 454 5.63 0.58 -15.34
C CYS A 454 7.08 0.10 -15.47
N ALA A 455 8.07 0.97 -15.29
CA ALA A 455 9.48 0.60 -15.38
C ALA A 455 9.90 -0.42 -14.29
N ILE A 456 9.39 -0.27 -13.06
CA ILE A 456 9.61 -1.24 -11.98
C ILE A 456 8.96 -2.59 -12.32
N LEU A 457 7.73 -2.58 -12.86
CA LEU A 457 7.05 -3.79 -13.30
C LEU A 457 7.82 -4.50 -14.42
N GLU A 458 8.29 -3.77 -15.43
CA GLU A 458 9.07 -4.32 -16.54
C GLU A 458 10.38 -4.94 -16.09
N ALA A 459 11.12 -4.29 -15.18
CA ALA A 459 12.33 -4.89 -14.59
C ALA A 459 12.04 -6.23 -13.88
N ILE A 460 10.93 -6.32 -13.14
CA ILE A 460 10.49 -7.55 -12.48
C ILE A 460 10.11 -8.62 -13.52
N ARG A 461 9.37 -8.25 -14.58
CA ARG A 461 8.98 -9.17 -15.67
C ARG A 461 10.18 -9.70 -16.44
N ARG A 462 11.20 -8.87 -16.71
CA ARG A 462 12.44 -9.27 -17.40
C ARG A 462 13.28 -10.25 -16.57
N VAL A 463 13.36 -10.07 -15.24
CA VAL A 463 14.11 -10.99 -14.36
C VAL A 463 13.33 -12.30 -14.07
N TRP A 464 12.01 -12.23 -13.94
CA TRP A 464 11.16 -13.40 -13.71
C TRP A 464 10.01 -13.51 -14.75
N PRO A 465 10.32 -13.85 -16.02
CA PRO A 465 9.30 -14.06 -17.05
C PRO A 465 8.22 -15.06 -16.63
N ALA A 466 6.96 -14.69 -16.87
CA ALA A 466 5.80 -15.53 -16.59
C ALA A 466 4.69 -15.27 -17.62
N LYS A 467 3.96 -16.32 -18.03
CA LYS A 467 2.85 -16.20 -18.98
C LYS A 467 1.71 -15.30 -18.47
N THR A 468 1.59 -15.11 -17.15
CA THR A 468 0.49 -14.39 -16.53
C THR A 468 0.93 -13.58 -15.31
N LEU A 469 0.37 -12.37 -15.22
CA LEU A 469 0.39 -11.49 -14.06
C LEU A 469 -1.00 -11.49 -13.41
N ARG A 470 -1.06 -11.71 -12.10
CA ARG A 470 -2.27 -11.50 -11.31
C ARG A 470 -2.19 -10.17 -10.56
N VAL A 471 -3.30 -9.44 -10.56
CA VAL A 471 -3.44 -8.15 -9.88
C VAL A 471 -4.15 -8.35 -8.54
N ALA A 472 -3.60 -7.80 -7.47
CA ALA A 472 -4.22 -7.73 -6.16
C ALA A 472 -4.51 -6.25 -5.80
N ASP A 473 -5.72 -5.97 -5.34
CA ASP A 473 -6.00 -4.72 -4.58
C ASP A 473 -5.88 -4.98 -3.06
N ARG A 474 -5.06 -5.97 -2.67
CA ARG A 474 -4.84 -6.40 -1.29
C ARG A 474 -3.37 -6.38 -0.98
N GLY A 475 -2.97 -5.92 0.20
CA GLY A 475 -1.56 -5.88 0.57
C GLY A 475 -1.39 -5.80 2.08
N LEU A 476 -0.53 -4.90 2.54
CA LEU A 476 -0.14 -4.76 3.96
C LEU A 476 -1.34 -4.66 4.90
N ARG A 477 -2.38 -3.86 4.57
CA ARG A 477 -3.59 -3.69 5.40
C ARG A 477 -4.39 -4.98 5.55
N GLU A 478 -4.62 -5.70 4.46
CA GLU A 478 -5.28 -7.01 4.49
C GLU A 478 -4.45 -8.07 5.21
N GLY A 479 -3.12 -7.99 5.10
CA GLY A 479 -2.18 -8.80 5.89
C GLY A 479 -2.34 -8.55 7.39
N LEU A 480 -2.32 -7.28 7.82
CA LEU A 480 -2.50 -6.87 9.23
C LEU A 480 -3.84 -7.33 9.80
N LEU A 481 -4.94 -7.12 9.06
CA LEU A 481 -6.28 -7.59 9.46
C LEU A 481 -6.30 -9.11 9.62
N THR A 482 -5.72 -9.83 8.66
CA THR A 482 -5.67 -11.30 8.67
C THR A 482 -4.85 -11.82 9.85
N GLU A 483 -3.66 -11.26 10.10
CA GLU A 483 -2.79 -11.70 11.20
C GLU A 483 -3.44 -11.47 12.57
N MET A 484 -4.08 -10.31 12.80
CA MET A 484 -4.85 -10.04 14.03
C MET A 484 -6.00 -11.04 14.22
N MET A 485 -6.83 -11.24 13.18
CA MET A 485 -7.97 -12.17 13.24
C MET A 485 -7.53 -13.64 13.41
N VAL A 486 -6.38 -14.05 12.85
CA VAL A 486 -5.77 -15.37 13.10
C VAL A 486 -5.29 -15.49 14.54
N ALA A 487 -4.60 -14.48 15.07
CA ALA A 487 -4.08 -14.48 16.44
C ALA A 487 -5.21 -14.64 17.46
N ASP A 488 -6.25 -13.81 17.34
CA ASP A 488 -7.46 -13.87 18.16
C ASP A 488 -8.32 -15.11 17.89
N GLY A 489 -8.00 -15.90 16.86
CA GLY A 489 -8.69 -17.14 16.53
C GLY A 489 -10.19 -16.96 16.26
N VAL A 490 -10.61 -15.81 15.72
CA VAL A 490 -12.04 -15.48 15.50
C VAL A 490 -12.74 -16.56 14.67
N TRP A 491 -12.04 -17.10 13.67
CA TRP A 491 -12.53 -18.16 12.79
C TRP A 491 -12.52 -19.57 13.42
N ARG A 492 -11.70 -19.82 14.45
CA ARG A 492 -11.80 -21.06 15.24
C ARG A 492 -13.06 -21.04 16.11
N ARG A 493 -13.28 -19.91 16.81
CA ARG A 493 -14.45 -19.70 17.68
C ARG A 493 -15.77 -19.78 16.90
N ALA A 494 -15.83 -19.18 15.71
CA ALA A 494 -17.01 -19.24 14.83
C ALA A 494 -17.35 -20.68 14.40
N ALA A 495 -16.37 -21.48 13.98
CA ALA A 495 -16.59 -22.87 13.57
C ALA A 495 -17.14 -23.74 14.72
N THR A 496 -16.61 -23.58 15.94
CA THR A 496 -17.11 -24.31 17.12
C THR A 496 -18.52 -23.86 17.53
N ALA A 497 -18.85 -22.57 17.40
CA ALA A 497 -20.20 -22.07 17.67
C ALA A 497 -21.22 -22.61 16.67
N GLN A 498 -20.87 -22.65 15.37
CA GLN A 498 -21.75 -23.15 14.32
C GLN A 498 -21.99 -24.67 14.46
N ALA A 499 -20.95 -25.45 14.81
CA ALA A 499 -21.08 -26.88 15.08
C ALA A 499 -21.98 -27.21 16.29
N ARG A 500 -22.12 -26.28 17.26
CA ARG A 500 -23.01 -26.40 18.43
C ARG A 500 -24.44 -25.92 18.18
N GLN A 501 -24.74 -25.38 17.00
CA GLN A 501 -26.09 -24.98 16.57
C GLN A 501 -26.69 -25.94 15.53
N THR A 502 -25.90 -26.90 15.04
CA THR A 502 -26.28 -27.91 14.05
C THR A 502 -26.26 -29.34 14.61
N ALA A 503 -26.06 -29.47 15.93
CA ALA A 503 -26.13 -30.70 16.72
C ALA A 503 -27.07 -30.43 17.91
#